data_AF-A0A6P0YQH7-F1
#
_entry.id   AF-A0A6P0YQH7-F1
#
_cell.length_a   1.000
_cell.length_b   1.000
_cell.length_c   1.000
_cell.angle_alpha   90.00
_cell.angle_beta   90.00
_cell.angle_gamma   90.00
#
_symmetry.space_group_name_H-M   'P 1'
#
loop_
_entity.id
_entity.type
_entity.pdbx_description
1 polymer ?
#
loop_
_entity_poly.entity_id
_entity_poly.type
_entity_poly.pdbx_seq_one_letter_code
_entity_poly.pdbx_strand_id
1 'polypeptide(L)'
;MAETIEALQDTWLKKDHRYNADQLSDDRKVKIAKGKTYQVDTCDERDAGTEMGGHFHIDLAYGAGSWYLFGEHWKLPWQVVVEEPVAVLPEWNEVNWNDWSAPVSKYFTVGEVTNRSRERIPTFSDTEVKKNVIKIARKMDEIREWWDGPIGVNSWYRPWHVNIRIGSRAPNHPGGTGIDFRPLNGSVWELQKRFEDEWYNRGKWSGGFGLGARKGFVHLDLRGKRAWPY
;
A
#
# COMPACT_ATOMS: atom_id res chain seq x y z
N MET A 1 24.83 17.13 -24.16
CA MET A 1 24.26 16.38 -25.30
C MET A 1 22.77 16.51 -25.16
N ALA A 2 22.01 16.70 -26.24
CA ALA A 2 20.55 16.75 -26.14
C ALA A 2 20.04 15.40 -25.59
N GLU A 3 19.20 15.46 -24.56
CA GLU A 3 18.66 14.28 -23.91
C GLU A 3 17.22 14.02 -24.37
N THR A 4 16.84 12.76 -24.52
CA THR A 4 15.53 12.39 -25.06
C THR A 4 14.56 12.05 -23.93
N ILE A 5 13.41 12.73 -23.91
CA ILE A 5 12.28 12.42 -23.04
C ILE A 5 11.16 11.72 -23.81
N GLU A 6 10.37 10.88 -23.14
CA GLU A 6 9.22 10.17 -23.73
C GLU A 6 7.98 10.29 -22.84
N ALA A 7 6.82 10.63 -23.42
CA ALA A 7 5.56 10.67 -22.68
C ALA A 7 5.05 9.24 -22.39
N LEU A 8 4.90 8.88 -21.11
CA LEU A 8 4.43 7.56 -20.68
C LEU A 8 2.89 7.39 -20.80
N GLN A 9 2.18 8.51 -20.87
CA GLN A 9 0.73 8.61 -21.06
C GLN A 9 0.35 9.92 -21.76
N ASP A 10 -0.92 10.08 -22.12
CA ASP A 10 -1.45 11.36 -22.62
C ASP A 10 -1.26 12.44 -21.57
N THR A 11 -0.62 13.54 -21.95
CA THR A 11 -0.17 14.58 -21.02
C THR A 11 -0.15 15.95 -21.68
N TRP A 12 0.25 16.98 -20.94
CA TRP A 12 0.37 18.36 -21.42
C TRP A 12 1.75 18.92 -21.12
N LEU A 13 2.28 19.68 -22.07
CA LEU A 13 3.29 20.69 -21.80
C LEU A 13 2.58 22.01 -21.51
N LYS A 14 3.05 22.76 -20.50
CA LYS A 14 2.42 24.01 -20.05
C LYS A 14 3.44 25.14 -20.02
N LYS A 15 3.01 26.38 -20.29
CA LYS A 15 3.83 27.58 -20.08
C LYS A 15 3.85 28.04 -18.62
N ASP A 16 2.93 27.56 -17.79
CA ASP A 16 2.87 27.87 -16.36
C ASP A 16 2.36 26.65 -15.59
N HIS A 17 3.23 26.06 -14.77
CA HIS A 17 2.90 24.89 -13.97
C HIS A 17 1.87 25.13 -12.86
N ARG A 18 1.66 26.39 -12.41
CA ARG A 18 0.77 26.74 -11.28
C ARG A 18 -0.71 26.54 -11.59
N TYR A 19 -1.04 26.37 -12.86
CA TYR A 19 -2.40 26.16 -13.34
C TYR A 19 -2.55 24.77 -13.96
N ASN A 20 -3.75 24.22 -13.84
CA ASN A 20 -4.14 23.02 -14.58
C ASN A 20 -4.32 23.35 -16.07
N ALA A 21 -4.22 22.34 -16.94
CA ALA A 21 -4.27 22.54 -18.39
C ALA A 21 -5.63 23.07 -18.87
N ASP A 22 -6.73 22.78 -18.16
CA ASP A 22 -8.07 23.32 -18.44
C ASP A 22 -8.20 24.81 -18.10
N GLN A 23 -7.35 25.34 -17.21
CA GLN A 23 -7.30 26.74 -16.81
C GLN A 23 -6.38 27.60 -17.71
N LEU A 24 -5.59 26.97 -18.57
CA LEU A 24 -4.69 27.64 -19.51
C LEU A 24 -5.36 27.78 -20.88
N SER A 25 -5.12 28.91 -21.54
CA SER A 25 -5.47 29.12 -22.94
C SER A 25 -4.64 28.20 -23.86
N ASP A 26 -5.16 27.89 -25.04
CA ASP A 26 -4.57 26.89 -25.95
C ASP A 26 -3.19 27.30 -26.51
N ASP A 27 -2.85 28.59 -26.50
CA ASP A 27 -1.52 29.10 -26.83
C ASP A 27 -0.47 28.86 -25.72
N ARG A 28 -0.93 28.50 -24.52
CA ARG A 28 -0.09 28.29 -23.33
C ARG A 28 0.06 26.82 -22.93
N LYS A 29 -0.50 25.91 -23.73
CA LYS A 29 -0.43 24.47 -23.48
C LYS A 29 -0.38 23.68 -24.78
N VAL A 30 0.22 22.50 -24.74
CA VAL A 30 0.24 21.58 -25.88
C VAL A 30 -0.10 20.18 -25.40
N LYS A 31 -1.09 19.56 -26.03
CA LYS A 31 -1.47 18.18 -25.74
C LYS A 31 -0.46 17.24 -26.37
N ILE A 32 0.06 16.33 -25.57
CA ILE A 32 1.04 15.33 -25.98
C ILE A 32 0.41 13.95 -25.84
N ALA A 33 0.40 13.19 -26.92
CA ALA A 33 -0.04 11.80 -26.88
C ALA A 33 1.03 10.90 -26.26
N LYS A 34 0.61 9.82 -25.60
CA LYS A 34 1.49 8.76 -25.14
C LYS A 34 2.48 8.30 -26.23
N GLY A 35 3.73 8.05 -25.86
CA GLY A 35 4.82 7.58 -26.72
C GLY A 35 5.50 8.68 -27.53
N LYS A 36 5.04 9.93 -27.44
CA LYS A 36 5.71 11.06 -28.10
C LYS A 36 7.03 11.36 -27.41
N THR A 37 8.07 11.57 -28.21
CA THR A 37 9.41 11.91 -27.73
C THR A 37 9.81 13.34 -28.09
N TYR A 38 10.68 13.91 -27.26
CA TYR A 38 11.32 15.20 -27.50
C TYR A 38 12.79 15.17 -27.13
N GLN A 39 13.60 15.97 -27.84
CA GLN A 39 14.95 16.29 -27.43
C GLN A 39 14.92 17.54 -26.54
N VAL A 40 15.71 17.51 -25.47
CA VAL A 40 15.80 18.56 -24.45
C VAL A 40 17.22 19.11 -24.44
N ASP A 41 17.34 20.43 -24.60
CA ASP A 41 18.63 21.15 -24.61
C ASP A 41 19.07 21.48 -23.18
N THR A 42 18.14 21.92 -22.34
CA THR A 42 18.39 22.25 -20.93
C THR A 42 17.23 21.81 -20.05
N CYS A 43 17.54 21.47 -18.80
CA CYS A 43 16.58 21.21 -17.73
C CYS A 43 17.01 22.04 -16.52
N ASP A 44 16.09 22.82 -15.94
CA ASP A 44 16.32 23.47 -14.64
C ASP A 44 15.63 22.66 -13.55
N GLU A 45 16.44 21.97 -12.74
CA GLU A 45 15.98 21.16 -11.61
C GLU A 45 15.59 22.00 -10.39
N ARG A 46 15.74 23.34 -10.44
CA ARG A 46 15.48 24.21 -9.28
C ARG A 46 14.05 24.19 -8.76
N ASP A 47 13.08 23.78 -9.58
CA ASP A 47 11.68 23.57 -9.16
C ASP A 47 11.34 22.08 -8.90
N ALA A 48 12.28 21.16 -9.12
CA ALA A 48 12.08 19.71 -8.96
C ALA A 48 12.01 19.27 -7.48
N GLY A 49 12.36 20.16 -6.55
CA GLY A 49 12.41 19.85 -5.14
C GLY A 49 12.34 21.09 -4.27
N THR A 50 11.13 21.59 -4.03
CA THR A 50 10.63 22.00 -2.70
C THR A 50 9.20 22.56 -2.82
N GLU A 51 8.29 21.97 -2.04
CA GLU A 51 6.97 22.45 -1.64
C GLU A 51 5.79 22.48 -2.63
N MET A 52 5.94 22.46 -3.96
CA MET A 52 4.79 22.23 -4.87
C MET A 52 5.14 21.45 -6.16
N GLY A 53 5.26 20.13 -6.01
CA GLY A 53 4.76 19.16 -7.00
C GLY A 53 5.50 19.03 -8.32
N GLY A 54 6.55 18.19 -8.37
CA GLY A 54 6.90 17.28 -9.48
C GLY A 54 6.98 17.82 -10.92
N HIS A 55 7.01 19.14 -11.15
CA HIS A 55 7.10 19.72 -12.49
C HIS A 55 8.54 20.13 -12.79
N PHE A 56 8.98 19.93 -14.03
CA PHE A 56 10.31 20.29 -14.51
C PHE A 56 10.20 21.38 -15.56
N HIS A 57 11.03 22.42 -15.45
CA HIS A 57 11.20 23.43 -16.49
C HIS A 57 12.27 22.97 -17.48
N ILE A 58 11.89 22.86 -18.75
CA ILE A 58 12.74 22.32 -19.81
C ILE A 58 12.76 23.26 -21.03
N ASP A 59 13.90 23.33 -21.69
CA ASP A 59 14.01 23.90 -23.04
C ASP A 59 14.04 22.78 -24.07
N LEU A 60 13.03 22.75 -24.93
CA LEU A 60 12.98 21.80 -26.04
C LEU A 60 13.92 22.21 -27.16
N ALA A 61 14.60 21.21 -27.72
CA ALA A 61 15.53 21.42 -28.83
C ALA A 61 14.85 21.98 -30.08
N TYR A 62 15.68 22.42 -31.03
CA TYR A 62 15.25 22.95 -32.34
C TYR A 62 14.36 24.20 -32.24
N GLY A 63 14.50 24.99 -31.18
CA GLY A 63 13.75 26.22 -30.99
C GLY A 63 12.27 26.00 -30.66
N ALA A 64 11.89 24.80 -30.17
CA ALA A 64 10.52 24.49 -29.75
C ALA A 64 10.12 25.17 -28.41
N GLY A 65 11.06 25.89 -27.79
CA GLY A 65 10.84 26.80 -26.68
C GLY A 65 10.80 26.12 -25.30
N SER A 66 10.59 26.94 -24.27
CA SER A 66 10.60 26.52 -22.87
C SER A 66 9.22 26.08 -22.38
N TRP A 67 9.16 24.99 -21.62
CA TRP A 67 7.92 24.39 -21.14
C TRP A 67 8.09 23.79 -19.74
N TYR A 68 6.97 23.67 -19.04
CA TYR A 68 6.85 22.83 -17.87
C TYR A 68 6.20 21.50 -18.24
N LEU A 69 6.80 20.41 -17.76
CA LEU A 69 6.23 19.06 -17.81
C LEU A 69 6.02 18.54 -16.38
N PHE A 70 5.09 17.61 -16.20
CA PHE A 70 4.90 16.91 -14.93
C PHE A 70 5.66 15.58 -14.95
N GLY A 71 6.69 15.43 -14.12
CA GLY A 71 7.68 14.35 -14.21
C GLY A 71 7.11 12.95 -14.26
N GLU A 72 6.08 12.65 -13.46
CA GLU A 72 5.47 11.31 -13.40
C GLU A 72 4.85 10.87 -14.74
N HIS A 73 4.59 11.79 -15.66
CA HIS A 73 4.04 11.48 -16.98
C HIS A 73 5.12 11.24 -18.04
N TRP A 74 6.40 11.37 -17.69
CA TRP A 74 7.50 11.33 -18.64
C TRP A 74 8.61 10.38 -18.18
N LYS A 75 9.22 9.70 -19.14
CA LYS A 75 10.50 9.03 -18.95
C LYS A 75 11.60 10.08 -19.10
N LEU A 76 12.20 10.47 -17.98
CA LEU A 76 13.25 11.48 -17.94
C LEU A 76 14.63 10.81 -17.78
N PRO A 77 15.58 11.06 -18.68
CA PRO A 77 16.91 10.42 -18.65
C PRO A 77 17.78 10.86 -17.46
N TRP A 78 17.56 12.07 -16.94
CA TRP A 78 18.22 12.60 -15.75
C TRP A 78 17.54 12.19 -14.43
N GLN A 79 16.30 11.70 -14.48
CA GLN A 79 15.66 11.18 -13.28
C GLN A 79 16.27 9.81 -12.97
N VAL A 80 17.24 9.80 -12.07
CA VAL A 80 17.73 8.58 -11.45
C VAL A 80 16.52 7.97 -10.75
N VAL A 81 15.92 6.95 -11.37
CA VAL A 81 14.99 6.05 -10.67
C VAL A 81 15.86 5.36 -9.63
N VAL A 82 15.88 5.90 -8.41
CA VAL A 82 16.27 5.13 -7.25
C VAL A 82 15.18 4.07 -7.14
N GLU A 83 15.39 2.93 -7.80
CA GLU A 83 14.60 1.74 -7.48
C GLU A 83 14.88 1.49 -6.00
N GLU A 84 13.94 1.92 -5.13
CA GLU A 84 14.00 1.50 -3.75
C GLU A 84 14.13 -0.02 -3.77
N PRO A 85 15.15 -0.59 -3.10
CA PRO A 85 15.33 -2.03 -3.10
C PRO A 85 14.00 -2.61 -2.64
N VAL A 86 13.35 -3.40 -3.51
CA VAL A 86 12.12 -4.09 -3.18
C VAL A 86 12.45 -4.91 -1.96
N ALA A 87 11.96 -4.48 -0.79
CA ALA A 87 12.26 -5.15 0.46
C ALA A 87 11.82 -6.61 0.30
N VAL A 88 12.80 -7.51 0.26
CA VAL A 88 12.51 -8.95 0.16
C VAL A 88 11.76 -9.32 1.44
N LEU A 89 10.46 -9.54 1.30
CA LEU A 89 9.62 -9.90 2.43
C LEU A 89 9.99 -11.31 2.90
N PRO A 90 10.10 -11.54 4.21
CA PRO A 90 10.52 -12.83 4.72
C PRO A 90 9.51 -13.92 4.36
N GLU A 91 10.01 -15.11 4.03
CA GLU A 91 9.23 -16.33 4.04
C GLU A 91 9.00 -16.81 5.49
N TRP A 92 8.02 -17.70 5.66
CA TRP A 92 7.54 -18.16 6.98
C TRP A 92 8.65 -18.78 7.88
N ASN A 93 9.70 -19.31 7.27
CA ASN A 93 10.86 -19.93 7.91
C ASN A 93 12.02 -18.95 8.16
N GLU A 94 11.93 -17.72 7.66
CA GLU A 94 12.97 -16.69 7.78
C GLU A 94 12.64 -15.67 8.88
N VAL A 95 11.37 -15.58 9.29
CA VAL A 95 10.93 -14.70 10.37
C VAL A 95 11.57 -15.11 11.70
N ASN A 96 12.28 -14.18 12.34
CA ASN A 96 12.74 -14.34 13.71
C ASN A 96 11.59 -14.10 14.71
N TRP A 97 10.83 -15.15 15.01
CA TRP A 97 9.67 -15.13 15.90
C TRP A 97 9.95 -14.73 17.37
N ASN A 98 11.23 -14.57 17.76
CA ASN A 98 11.62 -14.12 19.10
C ASN A 98 12.03 -12.64 19.16
N ASP A 99 12.08 -11.96 18.02
CA ASP A 99 12.30 -10.52 17.94
C ASP A 99 10.98 -9.82 17.62
N TRP A 100 10.47 -9.01 18.55
CA TRP A 100 9.21 -8.30 18.39
C TRP A 100 9.19 -7.32 17.22
N SER A 101 10.35 -6.82 16.82
CA SER A 101 10.51 -5.89 15.69
C SER A 101 10.70 -6.60 14.35
N ALA A 102 10.92 -7.91 14.36
CA ALA A 102 11.13 -8.66 13.14
C ALA A 102 9.92 -8.51 12.21
N PRO A 103 10.16 -8.20 10.92
CA PRO A 103 9.09 -8.08 9.95
C PRO A 103 8.45 -9.45 9.71
N VAL A 104 7.13 -9.44 9.57
CA VAL A 104 6.33 -10.57 9.09
C VAL A 104 5.86 -10.29 7.66
N SER A 105 5.63 -9.02 7.34
CA SER A 105 5.32 -8.51 6.00
C SER A 105 5.77 -7.05 5.89
N LYS A 106 5.32 -6.31 4.86
CA LYS A 106 5.75 -4.92 4.62
C LYS A 106 5.45 -4.02 5.83
N TYR A 107 4.33 -4.27 6.50
CA TYR A 107 3.80 -3.36 7.52
C TYR A 107 3.61 -3.96 8.91
N PHE A 108 3.70 -5.29 9.04
CA PHE A 108 3.38 -5.99 10.27
C PHE A 108 4.60 -6.71 10.84
N THR A 109 4.67 -6.72 12.16
CA THR A 109 5.78 -7.29 12.93
C THR A 109 5.35 -8.51 13.76
N VAL A 110 6.33 -9.29 14.22
CA VAL A 110 6.10 -10.39 15.15
C VAL A 110 5.39 -9.91 16.42
N GLY A 111 5.73 -8.73 16.94
CA GLY A 111 5.08 -8.14 18.11
C GLY A 111 3.57 -7.96 17.93
N GLU A 112 3.11 -7.58 16.73
CA GLU A 112 1.69 -7.43 16.42
C GLU A 112 1.00 -8.78 16.26
N VAL A 113 1.62 -9.72 15.53
CA VAL A 113 1.06 -11.07 15.33
C VAL A 113 0.85 -11.79 16.67
N THR A 114 1.82 -11.68 17.56
CA THR A 114 1.85 -12.36 18.86
C THR A 114 1.23 -11.53 19.97
N ASN A 115 0.76 -10.32 19.68
CA ASN A 115 0.30 -9.35 20.68
C ASN A 115 1.30 -9.17 21.84
N ARG A 116 2.60 -9.16 21.50
CA ARG A 116 3.76 -9.06 22.41
C ARG A 116 3.71 -10.06 23.58
N SER A 117 3.09 -11.22 23.37
CA SER A 117 2.97 -12.27 24.37
C SER A 117 3.79 -13.49 23.96
N ARG A 118 4.70 -13.92 24.84
CA ARG A 118 5.50 -15.13 24.62
C ARG A 118 4.65 -16.40 24.50
N GLU A 119 3.51 -16.46 25.21
CA GLU A 119 2.55 -17.57 25.07
C GLU A 119 1.96 -17.67 23.66
N ARG A 120 2.03 -16.59 22.87
CA ARG A 120 1.48 -16.50 21.51
C ARG A 120 2.58 -16.55 20.45
N ILE A 121 3.81 -16.94 20.77
CA ILE A 121 4.85 -17.20 19.76
C ILE A 121 4.59 -18.60 19.15
N PRO A 122 4.43 -18.73 17.81
CA PRO A 122 4.32 -20.04 17.17
C PRO A 122 5.56 -20.89 17.44
N THR A 123 5.37 -22.16 17.78
CA THR A 123 6.46 -23.10 18.05
C THR A 123 7.15 -23.54 16.76
N PHE A 124 8.26 -24.28 16.87
CA PHE A 124 8.95 -24.81 15.69
C PHE A 124 8.04 -25.69 14.82
N SER A 125 7.19 -26.52 15.43
CA SER A 125 6.25 -27.43 14.76
C SER A 125 5.03 -26.75 14.13
N ASP A 126 4.79 -25.46 14.41
CA ASP A 126 3.62 -24.72 13.91
C ASP A 126 3.81 -24.23 12.46
N THR A 127 4.32 -25.08 11.57
CA THR A 127 4.65 -24.74 10.18
C THR A 127 3.46 -24.14 9.43
N GLU A 128 2.29 -24.76 9.51
CA GLU A 128 1.10 -24.27 8.79
C GLU A 128 0.55 -22.97 9.38
N VAL A 129 0.65 -22.78 10.70
CA VAL A 129 0.30 -21.50 11.34
C VAL A 129 1.19 -20.39 10.81
N LYS A 130 2.52 -20.60 10.77
CA LYS A 130 3.48 -19.60 10.28
C LYS A 130 3.20 -19.23 8.83
N LYS A 131 2.95 -20.22 7.96
CA LYS A 131 2.54 -20.00 6.56
C LYS A 131 1.24 -19.21 6.47
N ASN A 132 0.23 -19.55 7.27
CA ASN A 132 -1.04 -18.84 7.29
C ASN A 132 -0.88 -17.38 7.74
N VAL A 133 -0.04 -17.13 8.75
CA VAL A 133 0.29 -15.77 9.20
C VAL A 133 0.91 -14.97 8.07
N ILE A 134 1.94 -15.49 7.37
CA ILE A 134 2.54 -14.79 6.22
C ILE A 134 1.50 -14.51 5.14
N LYS A 135 0.65 -15.50 4.84
CA LYS A 135 -0.38 -15.37 3.79
C LYS A 135 -1.39 -14.27 4.11
N ILE A 136 -1.92 -14.22 5.33
CA ILE A 136 -2.85 -13.15 5.71
C ILE A 136 -2.13 -11.82 5.91
N ALA A 137 -0.86 -11.80 6.34
CA ALA A 137 -0.09 -10.57 6.47
C ALA A 137 0.11 -9.84 5.13
N ARG A 138 0.45 -10.59 4.06
CA ARG A 138 0.54 -10.04 2.70
C ARG A 138 -0.80 -9.45 2.23
N LYS A 139 -1.91 -10.11 2.57
CA LYS A 139 -3.24 -9.56 2.27
C LYS A 139 -3.58 -8.32 3.09
N MET A 140 -3.13 -8.27 4.34
CA MET A 140 -3.29 -7.10 5.18
C MET A 140 -2.43 -5.93 4.70
N ASP A 141 -1.29 -6.19 4.04
CA ASP A 141 -0.52 -5.12 3.38
C ASP A 141 -1.36 -4.45 2.28
N GLU A 142 -2.01 -5.24 1.41
CA GLU A 142 -2.92 -4.71 0.38
C GLU A 142 -4.09 -3.91 1.01
N ILE A 143 -4.63 -4.37 2.13
CA ILE A 143 -5.72 -3.68 2.85
C ILE A 143 -5.21 -2.38 3.48
N ARG A 144 -4.00 -2.37 4.03
CA ARG A 144 -3.40 -1.16 4.62
C ARG A 144 -3.12 -0.10 3.56
N GLU A 145 -2.65 -0.52 2.38
CA GLU A 145 -2.44 0.36 1.23
C GLU A 145 -3.76 0.92 0.70
N TRP A 146 -4.79 0.08 0.57
CA TRP A 146 -6.13 0.53 0.18
C TRP A 146 -6.76 1.49 1.19
N TRP A 147 -6.53 1.26 2.49
CA TRP A 147 -7.02 2.15 3.55
C TRP A 147 -6.29 3.50 3.55
N ASP A 148 -5.06 3.56 3.02
CA ASP A 148 -4.21 4.74 3.02
C ASP A 148 -3.97 5.29 4.43
N GLY A 149 -3.62 4.39 5.37
CA GLY A 149 -3.43 4.77 6.75
C GLY A 149 -2.91 3.65 7.65
N PRO A 150 -2.47 3.98 8.86
CA PRO A 150 -2.02 2.98 9.82
C PRO A 150 -3.17 2.07 10.29
N ILE A 151 -2.92 0.76 10.25
CA ILE A 151 -3.80 -0.26 10.83
C ILE A 151 -3.17 -0.79 12.12
N GLY A 152 -3.97 -0.87 13.18
CA GLY A 152 -3.60 -1.47 14.45
C GLY A 152 -4.18 -2.87 14.59
N VAL A 153 -3.40 -3.80 15.14
CA VAL A 153 -3.82 -5.18 15.40
C VAL A 153 -4.33 -5.31 16.83
N ASN A 154 -5.58 -5.73 17.00
CA ASN A 154 -6.16 -6.06 18.31
C ASN A 154 -5.81 -7.49 18.71
N SER A 155 -5.84 -8.42 17.75
CA SER A 155 -5.48 -9.80 17.98
C SER A 155 -5.24 -10.55 16.67
N TRP A 156 -4.21 -11.38 16.64
CA TRP A 156 -3.92 -12.24 15.48
C TRP A 156 -3.71 -13.68 15.93
N TYR A 157 -2.52 -14.24 15.84
CA TYR A 157 -2.29 -15.63 16.23
C TYR A 157 -2.54 -15.83 17.73
N ARG A 158 -3.30 -16.87 18.07
CA ARG A 158 -3.72 -17.16 19.44
C ARG A 158 -3.74 -18.69 19.64
N PRO A 159 -2.73 -19.29 20.28
CA PRO A 159 -2.71 -20.73 20.46
C PRO A 159 -3.92 -21.20 21.27
N TRP A 160 -4.31 -22.45 21.09
CA TRP A 160 -5.57 -23.01 21.62
C TRP A 160 -5.75 -22.76 23.12
N HIS A 161 -4.70 -22.93 23.93
CA HIS A 161 -4.78 -22.70 25.37
C HIS A 161 -5.13 -21.25 25.72
N VAL A 162 -4.61 -20.27 24.97
CA VAL A 162 -4.99 -18.84 25.13
C VAL A 162 -6.40 -18.58 24.58
N ASN A 163 -6.76 -19.19 23.44
CA ASN A 163 -8.07 -19.01 22.81
C ASN A 163 -9.22 -19.52 23.68
N ILE A 164 -9.04 -20.67 24.33
CA ILE A 164 -10.01 -21.23 25.27
C ILE A 164 -10.11 -20.37 26.52
N ARG A 165 -8.98 -19.88 27.05
CA ARG A 165 -8.94 -19.02 28.26
C ARG A 165 -9.80 -17.76 28.11
N ILE A 166 -9.90 -17.21 26.91
CA ILE A 166 -10.72 -16.03 26.61
C ILE A 166 -12.13 -16.36 26.11
N GLY A 167 -12.54 -17.63 26.18
CA GLY A 167 -13.89 -18.10 25.85
C GLY A 167 -14.17 -18.37 24.37
N SER A 168 -13.16 -18.30 23.48
CA SER A 168 -13.33 -18.60 22.06
C SER A 168 -13.04 -20.06 21.73
N ARG A 169 -13.88 -20.66 20.89
CA ARG A 169 -13.69 -22.00 20.31
C ARG A 169 -13.48 -21.97 18.80
N ALA A 170 -13.44 -20.78 18.19
CA ALA A 170 -13.23 -20.64 16.76
C ALA A 170 -11.75 -20.93 16.40
N PRO A 171 -11.48 -21.69 15.32
CA PRO A 171 -10.13 -22.10 14.95
C PRO A 171 -9.35 -21.01 14.18
N ASN A 172 -9.96 -19.86 13.86
CA ASN A 172 -9.38 -18.86 12.97
C ASN A 172 -8.04 -18.33 13.51
N HIS A 173 -8.01 -17.87 14.77
CA HIS A 173 -6.81 -17.36 15.42
C HIS A 173 -5.81 -18.48 15.78
N PRO A 174 -6.22 -19.64 16.36
CA PRO A 174 -5.30 -20.76 16.55
C PRO A 174 -4.66 -21.28 15.27
N GLY A 175 -5.36 -21.21 14.14
CA GLY A 175 -4.81 -21.62 12.84
C GLY A 175 -3.88 -20.59 12.19
N GLY A 176 -3.68 -19.41 12.78
CA GLY A 176 -2.91 -18.31 12.19
C GLY A 176 -3.63 -17.62 11.00
N THR A 177 -4.89 -17.99 10.76
CA THR A 177 -5.66 -17.53 9.60
C THR A 177 -6.50 -16.29 9.86
N GLY A 178 -6.70 -15.90 11.12
CA GLY A 178 -7.62 -14.83 11.51
C GLY A 178 -6.93 -13.65 12.20
N ILE A 179 -7.43 -12.46 11.93
CA ILE A 179 -6.97 -11.18 12.47
C ILE A 179 -8.17 -10.31 12.87
N ASP A 180 -8.09 -9.72 14.05
CA ASP A 180 -8.93 -8.63 14.53
C ASP A 180 -8.09 -7.34 14.46
N PHE A 181 -8.54 -6.35 13.70
CA PHE A 181 -7.80 -5.10 13.47
C PHE A 181 -8.72 -3.89 13.44
N ARG A 182 -8.12 -2.70 13.50
CA ARG A 182 -8.81 -1.42 13.45
C ARG A 182 -7.94 -0.38 12.76
N PRO A 183 -8.50 0.69 12.19
CA PRO A 183 -7.66 1.76 11.72
C PRO A 183 -7.19 2.57 12.95
N LEU A 184 -5.95 3.09 12.90
CA LEU A 184 -5.44 3.99 13.94
C LEU A 184 -5.79 5.46 13.65
N ASN A 185 -6.10 5.76 12.39
CA ASN A 185 -6.74 6.98 11.93
C ASN A 185 -8.21 6.69 11.54
N GLY A 186 -9.10 7.68 11.63
CA GLY A 186 -10.49 7.51 11.21
C GLY A 186 -11.32 6.54 12.07
N SER A 187 -12.40 6.01 11.48
CA SER A 187 -13.43 5.25 12.20
C SER A 187 -13.43 3.76 11.84
N VAL A 188 -13.57 2.89 12.85
CA VAL A 188 -13.78 1.44 12.64
C VAL A 188 -15.05 1.16 11.82
N TRP A 189 -16.10 1.98 12.02
CA TRP A 189 -17.34 1.86 11.25
C TRP A 189 -17.14 2.19 9.78
N GLU A 190 -16.32 3.20 9.49
CA GLU A 190 -15.98 3.58 8.12
C GLU A 190 -15.15 2.49 7.45
N LEU A 191 -14.10 2.02 8.12
CA LEU A 191 -13.28 0.90 7.64
C LEU A 191 -14.14 -0.32 7.31
N GLN A 192 -15.02 -0.73 8.23
CA GLN A 192 -15.90 -1.89 8.03
C GLN A 192 -16.80 -1.70 6.81
N LYS A 193 -17.48 -0.56 6.72
CA LYS A 193 -18.43 -0.27 5.62
C LYS A 193 -17.70 -0.20 4.27
N ARG A 194 -16.60 0.54 4.20
CA ARG A 194 -15.82 0.66 2.96
C ARG A 194 -15.25 -0.69 2.53
N PHE A 195 -14.77 -1.51 3.47
CA PHE A 195 -14.28 -2.85 3.16
C PHE A 195 -15.40 -3.74 2.63
N GLU A 196 -16.59 -3.69 3.25
CA GLU A 196 -17.76 -4.41 2.78
C GLU A 196 -18.10 -4.05 1.32
N ASP A 197 -18.19 -2.76 1.01
CA ASP A 197 -18.59 -2.23 -0.30
C ASP A 197 -17.52 -2.41 -1.40
N GLU A 198 -16.24 -2.19 -1.08
CA GLU A 198 -15.16 -2.10 -2.06
C GLU A 198 -14.38 -3.41 -2.22
N TRP A 199 -14.39 -4.27 -1.19
CA TRP A 199 -13.65 -5.53 -1.17
C TRP A 199 -14.54 -6.76 -1.10
N TYR A 200 -15.40 -6.85 -0.08
CA TYR A 200 -16.15 -8.06 0.20
C TYR A 200 -17.25 -8.33 -0.84
N ASN A 201 -18.10 -7.33 -1.10
CA ASN A 201 -19.21 -7.41 -2.05
C ASN A 201 -18.72 -7.49 -3.50
N ARG A 202 -17.55 -6.91 -3.80
CA ARG A 202 -16.89 -6.97 -5.11
C ARG A 202 -16.06 -8.23 -5.31
N GLY A 203 -15.99 -9.12 -4.32
CA GLY A 203 -15.30 -10.41 -4.43
C GLY A 203 -13.76 -10.34 -4.37
N LYS A 204 -13.18 -9.18 -4.00
CA LYS A 204 -11.72 -9.06 -3.76
C LYS A 204 -11.29 -9.81 -2.51
N TRP A 205 -12.19 -9.96 -1.54
CA TRP A 205 -12.00 -10.84 -0.38
C TRP A 205 -12.88 -12.08 -0.47
N SER A 206 -12.26 -13.26 -0.44
CA SER A 206 -12.93 -14.56 -0.48
C SER A 206 -12.95 -15.28 0.88
N GLY A 207 -12.44 -14.62 1.93
CA GLY A 207 -12.35 -15.16 3.28
C GLY A 207 -13.55 -14.80 4.18
N GLY A 208 -13.43 -15.11 5.46
CA GLY A 208 -14.37 -14.69 6.49
C GLY A 208 -14.28 -13.20 6.74
N PHE A 209 -15.43 -12.57 7.00
CA PHE A 209 -15.56 -11.15 7.34
C PHE A 209 -16.54 -10.97 8.50
N GLY A 210 -16.01 -10.68 9.68
CA GLY A 210 -16.82 -10.47 10.86
C GLY A 210 -17.03 -8.99 11.16
N LEU A 211 -18.30 -8.61 11.31
CA LEU A 211 -18.77 -7.24 11.49
C LEU A 211 -18.60 -6.78 12.95
N GLY A 212 -17.34 -6.57 13.35
CA GLY A 212 -16.91 -6.26 14.71
C GLY A 212 -16.96 -4.79 15.12
N ALA A 213 -17.39 -3.86 14.26
CA ALA A 213 -17.14 -2.43 14.50
C ALA A 213 -17.69 -1.91 15.83
N ARG A 214 -18.82 -2.45 16.29
CA ARG A 214 -19.41 -2.16 17.61
C ARG A 214 -18.50 -2.55 18.78
N LYS A 215 -17.64 -3.55 18.59
CA LYS A 215 -16.63 -4.02 19.54
C LYS A 215 -15.25 -3.38 19.31
N GLY A 216 -15.14 -2.44 18.36
CA GLY A 216 -13.93 -1.65 18.11
C GLY A 216 -12.90 -2.33 17.20
N PHE A 217 -13.29 -3.34 16.42
CA PHE A 217 -12.41 -4.01 15.44
C PHE A 217 -13.19 -4.52 14.23
N VAL A 218 -12.50 -4.99 13.21
CA VAL A 218 -13.04 -5.81 12.10
C VAL A 218 -12.31 -7.15 12.14
N HIS A 219 -13.03 -8.25 11.92
CA HIS A 219 -12.42 -9.57 11.80
C HIS A 219 -12.29 -9.98 10.35
N LEU A 220 -11.12 -10.47 9.96
CA LEU A 220 -10.92 -11.15 8.70
C LEU A 220 -10.23 -12.49 8.93
N ASP A 221 -10.57 -13.49 8.11
CA ASP A 221 -9.82 -14.74 8.09
C ASP A 221 -9.78 -15.40 6.72
N LEU A 222 -8.78 -16.25 6.48
CA LEU A 222 -8.57 -16.93 5.19
C LEU A 222 -9.51 -18.12 4.94
N ARG A 223 -10.40 -18.46 5.87
CA ARG A 223 -11.35 -19.58 5.66
C ARG A 223 -12.52 -19.05 4.82
N GLY A 224 -13.16 -19.93 4.04
CA GLY A 224 -14.08 -19.55 2.96
C GLY A 224 -15.13 -18.47 3.27
N LYS A 225 -15.61 -17.84 2.18
CA LYS A 225 -16.44 -16.64 2.19
C LYS A 225 -17.67 -16.79 3.09
N ARG A 226 -17.71 -15.98 4.15
CA ARG A 226 -18.85 -15.87 5.07
C ARG A 226 -18.79 -14.53 5.80
N ALA A 227 -19.94 -13.98 6.15
CA ALA A 227 -20.04 -12.78 6.96
C ALA A 227 -20.92 -13.03 8.18
N TRP A 228 -20.58 -12.44 9.33
CA TRP A 228 -21.35 -12.62 10.57
C TRP A 228 -21.30 -11.38 11.47
N PRO A 229 -22.37 -11.09 12.23
CA PRO A 229 -22.35 -10.04 13.25
C PRO A 229 -21.57 -10.49 14.48
N TYR A 230 -20.97 -9.54 15.19
CA TYR A 230 -20.27 -9.74 16.46
C TYR A 230 -21.07 -9.29 17.68
#